data_AF-A0A445D8G4-F1
#
_entry.id   AF-A0A445D8G4-F1
#
_cell.length_a   1.000
_cell.length_b   1.000
_cell.length_c   1.000
_cell.angle_alpha   90.00
_cell.angle_beta   90.00
_cell.angle_gamma   90.00
#
_symmetry.space_group_name_H-M   'P 1'
#
loop_
_entity.id
_entity.type
_entity.pdbx_description
1 polymer ?
#
loop_
_entity_poly.entity_id
_entity_poly.type
_entity_poly.pdbx_seq_one_letter_code
_entity_poly.pdbx_strand_id
1 'polypeptide(L)'
;MFCIRFLTKHSPSSSFSSSILRHIRFMSNVPENTVYSGPTPQTANQITTLTQLRQKHRNSKPITMVTAYDYPSAVHLDMAGIDICLVGDSASMVVHGHDTTLSITVDEMLVHCRVVARGAKNSMLIGDLPFGSYESSFDHVVDTAIRILKEGGMDAIKMEGGSP
;
A
#
# COMPACT_ATOMS: atom_id res chain seq x y z
N MET A 1 -8.86 -16.40 6.78
CA MET A 1 -7.90 -17.49 7.02
C MET A 1 -6.96 -17.60 5.83
N PHE A 2 -5.93 -16.75 5.76
CA PHE A 2 -4.90 -16.81 4.72
C PHE A 2 -3.79 -17.74 5.20
N CYS A 3 -3.63 -18.88 4.54
CA CYS A 3 -2.52 -19.81 4.79
C CYS A 3 -1.36 -19.43 3.87
N ILE A 4 -0.37 -18.71 4.39
CA ILE A 4 0.91 -18.47 3.70
C ILE A 4 1.89 -19.50 4.25
N ARG A 5 2.21 -20.52 3.45
CA ARG A 5 3.26 -21.49 3.77
C ARG A 5 4.56 -21.03 3.11
N PHE A 6 5.51 -20.57 3.91
CA PHE A 6 6.89 -20.37 3.49
C PHE A 6 7.46 -21.71 3.00
N LEU A 7 7.95 -21.75 1.76
CA LEU A 7 8.77 -22.85 1.26
C LEU A 7 10.19 -22.35 1.06
N THR A 8 11.05 -22.69 2.02
CA THR A 8 12.50 -22.67 1.91
C THR A 8 12.95 -23.59 0.79
N LYS A 9 13.68 -23.07 -0.21
CA LYS A 9 14.36 -23.89 -1.22
C LYS A 9 15.55 -24.59 -0.58
N HIS A 10 15.47 -25.92 -0.50
CA HIS A 10 16.65 -26.79 -0.46
C HIS A 10 16.59 -27.70 -1.69
N SER A 11 17.64 -27.71 -2.49
CA SER A 11 17.97 -28.82 -3.41
C SER A 11 19.02 -29.72 -2.69
N PRO A 12 19.28 -30.99 -3.09
CA PRO A 12 19.11 -31.54 -4.44
C PRO A 12 18.65 -33.03 -4.59
N SER A 13 18.45 -33.38 -5.88
CA SER A 13 18.74 -34.66 -6.55
C SER A 13 17.81 -35.88 -6.50
N SER A 14 17.56 -36.36 -7.72
CA SER A 14 17.31 -37.74 -8.18
C SER A 14 15.86 -38.24 -8.33
N SER A 15 15.72 -39.02 -9.39
CA SER A 15 14.54 -39.36 -10.19
C SER A 15 13.56 -40.32 -9.50
N PHE A 16 12.26 -40.00 -9.48
CA PHE A 16 11.22 -41.00 -9.29
C PHE A 16 9.91 -40.64 -10.03
N SER A 17 9.49 -41.59 -10.88
CA SER A 17 8.18 -41.87 -11.50
C SER A 17 7.18 -40.73 -11.77
N SER A 18 6.96 -40.46 -13.06
CA SER A 18 6.14 -39.39 -13.63
C SER A 18 4.66 -39.75 -13.91
N SER A 19 4.05 -40.73 -13.24
CA SER A 19 2.69 -41.19 -13.59
C SER A 19 1.55 -40.90 -12.61
N ILE A 20 1.79 -40.33 -11.42
CA ILE A 20 0.72 -40.17 -10.39
C ILE A 20 0.38 -38.70 -10.05
N LEU A 21 1.10 -37.70 -10.57
CA LEU A 21 0.88 -36.28 -10.22
C LEU A 21 0.02 -35.48 -11.22
N ARG A 22 -0.58 -36.09 -12.25
CA ARG A 22 -1.34 -35.35 -13.29
C ARG A 22 -2.78 -34.98 -12.91
N HIS A 23 -3.26 -35.27 -11.71
CA HIS A 23 -4.70 -35.10 -11.37
C HIS A 23 -5.00 -34.23 -10.14
N ILE A 24 -4.06 -33.41 -9.67
CA ILE A 24 -4.31 -32.52 -8.53
C ILE A 24 -4.14 -31.05 -8.93
N ARG A 25 -5.30 -30.40 -9.15
CA ARG A 25 -5.60 -28.96 -9.18
C ARG A 25 -5.30 -28.18 -10.48
N PHE A 26 -6.16 -28.42 -11.46
CA PHE A 26 -6.43 -27.52 -12.61
C PHE A 26 -7.54 -26.49 -12.28
N MET A 27 -7.48 -25.81 -11.12
CA MET A 27 -8.47 -24.76 -10.78
C MET A 27 -7.85 -23.55 -10.08
N SER A 28 -6.60 -23.20 -10.38
CA SER A 28 -6.16 -21.83 -10.18
C SER A 28 -6.32 -21.12 -11.52
N ASN A 29 -7.27 -20.19 -11.62
CA ASN A 29 -7.19 -19.15 -12.64
C ASN A 29 -5.87 -18.42 -12.40
N VAL A 30 -4.82 -18.80 -13.12
CA VAL A 30 -3.68 -17.92 -13.29
C VAL A 30 -4.22 -16.79 -14.17
N PRO A 31 -4.34 -15.55 -13.67
CA PRO A 31 -4.78 -14.46 -14.52
C PRO A 31 -3.83 -14.38 -15.71
N GLU A 32 -4.39 -14.32 -16.91
CA GLU A 32 -3.62 -14.19 -18.12
C GLU A 32 -2.87 -12.85 -18.07
N ASN A 33 -1.53 -12.90 -18.05
CA ASN A 33 -0.66 -11.70 -18.00
C ASN A 33 -0.85 -10.75 -19.21
N THR A 34 -1.66 -11.14 -20.19
CA THR A 34 -1.95 -10.37 -21.40
C THR A 34 -3.10 -9.38 -21.23
N VAL A 35 -3.95 -9.54 -20.21
CA VAL A 35 -5.15 -8.70 -20.03
C VAL A 35 -4.94 -7.59 -19.01
N TYR A 36 -4.17 -7.88 -17.95
CA TYR A 36 -3.73 -6.88 -16.97
C TYR A 36 -2.21 -6.81 -16.99
N SER A 37 -1.67 -5.82 -17.70
CA SER A 37 -0.31 -5.34 -17.46
C SER A 37 -0.30 -4.68 -16.08
N GLY A 38 -0.21 -5.50 -15.03
CA GLY A 38 0.01 -5.01 -13.68
C GLY A 38 1.23 -4.10 -13.63
N PRO A 39 1.41 -3.35 -12.53
CA PRO A 39 2.59 -2.51 -12.34
C PRO A 39 3.85 -3.31 -12.69
N THR A 40 4.72 -2.74 -13.53
CA THR A 40 6.02 -3.38 -13.78
C THR A 40 6.75 -3.47 -12.45
N PRO A 41 7.24 -4.65 -12.05
CA PRO A 41 7.94 -4.80 -10.78
C PRO A 41 9.06 -3.77 -10.71
N GLN A 42 9.00 -2.88 -9.72
CA GLN A 42 10.10 -1.98 -9.43
C GLN A 42 11.33 -2.83 -9.07
N THR A 43 12.50 -2.45 -9.55
CA THR A 43 13.74 -3.10 -9.17
C THR A 43 13.89 -3.01 -7.65
N ALA A 44 13.88 -4.16 -6.98
CA ALA A 44 14.13 -4.25 -5.54
C ALA A 44 15.39 -3.44 -5.20
N ASN A 45 15.28 -2.46 -4.29
CA ASN A 45 16.29 -1.49 -3.81
C ASN A 45 16.11 -0.02 -4.24
N GLN A 46 14.95 0.44 -4.70
CA GLN A 46 14.71 1.87 -4.89
C GLN A 46 13.46 2.32 -4.15
N ILE A 47 13.66 3.07 -3.05
CA ILE A 47 12.58 3.79 -2.37
C ILE A 47 12.02 4.82 -3.36
N THR A 48 10.70 4.82 -3.53
CA THR A 48 9.98 5.75 -4.39
C THR A 48 10.02 7.14 -3.77
N THR A 49 10.65 8.08 -4.46
CA THR A 49 10.78 9.46 -4.01
C THR A 49 9.93 10.41 -4.86
N LEU A 50 9.62 11.59 -4.32
CA LEU A 50 8.96 12.66 -5.07
C LEU A 50 9.69 13.02 -6.39
N THR A 51 11.02 12.96 -6.39
CA THR A 51 11.83 13.20 -7.60
C THR A 51 11.58 12.14 -8.67
N GLN A 52 11.50 10.85 -8.28
CA GLN A 52 11.19 9.77 -9.22
C GLN A 52 9.75 9.87 -9.75
N LEU A 53 8.78 10.24 -8.90
CA LEU A 53 7.40 10.49 -9.33
C LEU A 53 7.34 11.64 -10.35
N ARG A 54 8.04 12.75 -10.09
CA ARG A 54 8.17 13.87 -11.05
C ARG A 54 8.80 13.43 -12.36
N GLN A 55 9.82 12.56 -12.31
CA GLN A 55 10.46 12.03 -13.51
C GLN A 55 9.53 11.11 -14.30
N LYS A 56 8.74 10.25 -13.62
CA LYS A 56 7.72 9.42 -14.26
C LYS A 56 6.69 10.29 -14.97
N HIS A 57 6.16 11.30 -14.30
CA HIS A 57 5.21 12.25 -14.88
C HIS A 57 5.77 12.95 -16.13
N ARG A 58 7.00 13.50 -16.05
CA ARG A 58 7.68 14.13 -17.20
C ARG A 58 7.88 13.21 -18.40
N ASN A 59 8.08 11.92 -18.12
CA ASN A 59 8.30 10.90 -19.13
C ASN A 59 6.98 10.21 -19.58
N SER A 60 5.82 10.73 -19.17
CA SER A 60 4.50 10.13 -19.44
C SER A 60 4.39 8.66 -19.00
N LYS A 61 5.15 8.28 -17.96
CA LYS A 61 5.04 6.95 -17.35
C LYS A 61 3.94 6.97 -16.30
N PRO A 62 2.98 6.02 -16.33
CA PRO A 62 1.94 5.93 -15.30
C PRO A 62 2.54 5.84 -13.89
N ILE A 63 1.89 6.52 -12.95
CA ILE A 63 2.17 6.46 -11.52
C ILE A 63 1.06 5.62 -10.88
N THR A 64 1.44 4.59 -10.14
CA THR A 64 0.50 3.68 -9.49
C THR A 64 0.31 4.05 -8.02
N MET A 65 -0.94 4.11 -7.57
CA MET A 65 -1.28 4.40 -6.19
C MET A 65 -2.37 3.44 -5.73
N VAL A 66 -2.19 2.82 -4.57
CA VAL A 66 -3.16 1.91 -3.97
C VAL A 66 -3.26 2.20 -2.48
N THR A 67 -4.46 2.06 -1.93
CA THR A 67 -4.67 2.20 -0.49
C THR A 67 -4.29 0.94 0.28
N ALA A 68 -3.73 1.11 1.46
CA ALA A 68 -3.47 0.03 2.41
C ALA A 68 -3.74 0.51 3.84
N TYR A 69 -4.20 -0.40 4.69
CA TYR A 69 -4.57 -0.09 6.07
C TYR A 69 -3.99 -1.08 7.09
N ASP A 70 -3.34 -2.14 6.62
CA ASP A 70 -2.76 -3.15 7.48
C ASP A 70 -1.39 -3.61 6.96
N TYR A 71 -0.66 -4.33 7.82
CA TYR A 71 0.66 -4.82 7.48
C TYR A 71 0.67 -5.78 6.27
N PRO A 72 -0.21 -6.81 6.18
CA PRO A 72 -0.21 -7.72 5.04
C PRO A 72 -0.49 -7.06 3.70
N SER A 73 -1.46 -6.13 3.62
CA SER A 73 -1.76 -5.39 2.39
C SER A 73 -0.57 -4.53 1.97
N ALA A 74 0.08 -3.86 2.93
CA ALA A 74 1.29 -3.08 2.69
C ALA A 74 2.46 -3.95 2.18
N VAL A 75 2.66 -5.15 2.71
CA VAL A 75 3.69 -6.06 2.19
C VAL A 75 3.39 -6.45 0.73
N HIS A 76 2.14 -6.79 0.41
CA HIS A 76 1.79 -7.23 -0.94
C HIS A 76 1.85 -6.10 -1.97
N LEU A 77 1.43 -4.88 -1.64
CA LEU A 77 1.54 -3.75 -2.57
C LEU A 77 3.01 -3.40 -2.84
N ASP A 78 3.85 -3.43 -1.81
CA ASP A 78 5.27 -3.12 -1.94
C ASP A 78 5.98 -4.16 -2.83
N MET A 79 5.67 -5.45 -2.64
CA MET A 79 6.14 -6.53 -3.51
C MET A 79 5.65 -6.40 -4.95
N ALA A 80 4.46 -5.82 -5.16
CA ALA A 80 3.91 -5.56 -6.49
C ALA A 80 4.56 -4.34 -7.18
N GLY A 81 5.43 -3.59 -6.50
CA GLY A 81 6.10 -2.42 -7.06
C GLY A 81 5.17 -1.23 -7.26
N ILE A 82 4.16 -1.07 -6.39
CA ILE A 82 3.30 0.11 -6.41
C ILE A 82 4.10 1.35 -6.01
N ASP A 83 3.95 2.45 -6.74
CA ASP A 83 4.72 3.67 -6.49
C ASP A 83 4.32 4.36 -5.18
N ILE A 84 3.03 4.43 -4.91
CA ILE A 84 2.48 5.17 -3.76
C ILE A 84 1.54 4.25 -2.96
N CYS A 85 1.81 4.17 -1.65
CA CYS A 85 0.91 3.55 -0.69
C CYS A 85 0.16 4.65 0.07
N LEU A 86 -1.15 4.72 -0.11
CA LEU A 86 -2.00 5.71 0.54
C LEU A 86 -2.71 5.11 1.77
N VAL A 87 -2.52 5.71 2.93
CA VAL A 87 -3.32 5.43 4.13
C VAL A 87 -4.41 6.49 4.20
N GLY A 88 -5.58 6.15 3.64
CA GLY A 88 -6.71 7.08 3.50
C GLY A 88 -7.74 6.99 4.63
N ASP A 89 -8.49 8.07 4.82
CA ASP A 89 -9.64 8.14 5.74
C ASP A 89 -10.79 7.20 5.35
N SER A 90 -10.76 6.67 4.11
CA SER A 90 -11.59 5.57 3.64
C SER A 90 -11.49 4.30 4.50
N ALA A 91 -10.45 4.18 5.35
CA ALA A 91 -10.39 3.18 6.42
C ALA A 91 -11.66 3.18 7.30
N SER A 92 -12.26 4.35 7.54
CA SER A 92 -13.54 4.50 8.24
C SER A 92 -14.61 3.56 7.68
N MET A 93 -14.73 3.50 6.35
CA MET A 93 -15.74 2.70 5.68
C MET A 93 -15.29 1.26 5.48
N VAL A 94 -14.10 1.06 4.91
CA VAL A 94 -13.68 -0.26 4.43
C VAL A 94 -13.02 -1.13 5.51
N VAL A 95 -12.60 -0.52 6.63
CA VAL A 95 -12.00 -1.23 7.77
C VAL A 95 -12.91 -1.18 8.99
N HIS A 96 -13.48 -0.02 9.32
CA HIS A 96 -14.31 0.15 10.53
C HIS A 96 -15.81 -0.03 10.28
N GLY A 97 -16.25 -0.05 9.01
CA GLY A 97 -17.65 -0.30 8.66
C GLY A 97 -18.58 0.90 8.91
N HIS A 98 -18.03 2.11 9.02
CA HIS A 98 -18.84 3.32 9.07
C HIS A 98 -19.47 3.65 7.70
N ASP A 99 -20.58 4.39 7.72
CA ASP A 99 -21.25 4.81 6.49
C ASP A 99 -20.49 5.91 5.73
N THR A 100 -19.62 6.65 6.44
CA THR A 100 -18.88 7.81 5.90
C THR A 100 -17.46 7.86 6.46
N THR A 101 -16.61 8.73 5.90
CA THR A 101 -15.24 8.95 6.41
C THR A 101 -15.17 9.93 7.58
N LEU A 102 -16.28 10.58 7.96
CA LEU A 102 -16.30 11.62 9.00
C LEU A 102 -16.02 11.12 10.41
N SER A 103 -16.18 9.81 10.66
CA SER A 103 -16.07 9.25 12.01
C SER A 103 -14.66 8.88 12.42
N ILE A 104 -13.72 8.75 11.46
CA ILE A 104 -12.36 8.31 11.77
C ILE A 104 -11.54 9.43 12.41
N THR A 105 -10.86 9.10 13.49
CA THR A 105 -10.02 10.01 14.26
C THR A 105 -8.57 9.99 13.78
N VAL A 106 -7.81 11.03 14.13
CA VAL A 106 -6.35 11.07 13.91
C VAL A 106 -5.65 9.88 14.59
N ASP A 107 -6.11 9.47 15.78
CA ASP A 107 -5.48 8.39 16.53
C ASP A 107 -5.69 7.02 15.85
N GLU A 108 -6.86 6.79 15.26
CA GLU A 108 -7.14 5.60 14.44
C GLU A 108 -6.30 5.61 13.16
N MET A 109 -6.23 6.75 12.47
CA MET A 109 -5.35 6.93 11.30
C MET A 109 -3.90 6.60 11.65
N LEU A 110 -3.39 7.06 12.79
CA LEU A 110 -2.03 6.78 13.24
C LEU A 110 -1.76 5.29 13.45
N VAL A 111 -2.76 4.51 13.89
CA VAL A 111 -2.62 3.05 13.98
C VAL A 111 -2.40 2.45 12.59
N HIS A 112 -3.23 2.83 11.61
CA HIS A 112 -3.11 2.37 10.22
C HIS A 112 -1.79 2.78 9.59
N CYS A 113 -1.38 4.04 9.75
CA CYS A 113 -0.10 4.55 9.27
C CYS A 113 1.07 3.71 9.79
N ARG A 114 1.14 3.47 11.12
CA ARG A 114 2.24 2.70 11.72
C ARG A 114 2.33 1.27 11.24
N VAL A 115 1.20 0.59 11.02
CA VAL A 115 1.22 -0.80 10.55
C VAL A 115 1.59 -0.89 9.08
N VAL A 116 1.16 0.07 8.26
CA VAL A 116 1.52 0.18 6.85
C VAL A 116 3.01 0.50 6.69
N ALA A 117 3.54 1.45 7.46
CA ALA A 117 4.96 1.81 7.45
C ALA A 117 5.89 0.64 7.81
N ARG A 118 5.38 -0.37 8.53
CA ARG A 118 6.13 -1.61 8.80
C ARG A 118 6.15 -2.54 7.59
N GLY A 119 5.10 -2.55 6.77
CA GLY A 119 4.92 -3.48 5.65
C GLY A 119 5.47 -3.00 4.32
N ALA A 120 5.33 -1.71 4.00
CA ALA A 120 5.83 -1.11 2.76
C ALA A 120 7.16 -0.37 3.00
N LYS A 121 8.17 -0.67 2.18
CA LYS A 121 9.56 -0.18 2.34
C LYS A 121 10.10 0.53 1.10
N ASN A 122 9.48 0.30 -0.06
CA ASN A 122 9.87 0.84 -1.35
C ASN A 122 8.82 1.82 -1.89
N SER A 123 7.53 1.65 -1.60
CA SER A 123 6.50 2.64 -1.97
C SER A 123 6.65 3.95 -1.18
N MET A 124 6.31 5.08 -1.80
CA MET A 124 6.17 6.36 -1.10
C MET A 124 4.91 6.29 -0.23
N LEU A 125 5.04 6.54 1.08
CA LEU A 125 3.95 6.44 2.04
C LEU A 125 3.27 7.81 2.20
N ILE A 126 1.97 7.85 1.96
CA ILE A 126 1.15 9.07 2.12
C ILE A 126 0.05 8.77 3.12
N GLY A 127 -0.11 9.63 4.13
CA GLY A 127 -1.23 9.56 5.08
C GLY A 127 -2.23 10.70 4.87
N ASP A 128 -3.53 10.40 4.93
CA ASP A 128 -4.57 11.43 4.88
C ASP A 128 -4.64 12.19 6.21
N LEU A 129 -4.91 13.50 6.12
CA LEU A 129 -5.46 14.24 7.24
C LEU A 129 -6.97 13.98 7.29
N PRO A 130 -7.51 13.36 8.36
CA PRO A 130 -8.94 13.08 8.44
C PRO A 130 -9.75 14.38 8.60
N PHE A 131 -11.02 14.34 8.21
CA PHE A 131 -11.92 15.49 8.34
C PHE A 131 -11.95 16.05 9.77
N GLY A 132 -12.00 17.37 9.89
CA GLY A 132 -11.93 18.09 11.17
C GLY A 132 -10.50 18.31 11.67
N SER A 133 -9.49 17.68 11.05
CA SER A 133 -8.09 17.82 11.47
C SER A 133 -7.34 18.95 10.78
N TYR A 134 -7.94 19.65 9.81
CA TYR A 134 -7.22 20.63 8.98
C TYR A 134 -8.03 21.89 8.60
N GLU A 135 -9.28 22.00 9.05
CA GLU A 135 -10.22 23.06 8.69
C GLU A 135 -10.24 24.21 9.70
N SER A 136 -9.76 23.96 10.92
CA SER A 136 -9.89 24.88 12.06
C SER A 136 -8.87 26.02 12.06
N SER A 137 -7.59 25.69 11.93
CA SER A 137 -6.50 26.67 11.88
C SER A 137 -5.25 26.08 11.21
N PHE A 138 -4.38 26.95 10.70
CA PHE A 138 -3.10 26.53 10.12
C PHE A 138 -2.23 25.76 11.13
N ASP A 139 -2.17 26.23 12.39
CA ASP A 139 -1.38 25.57 13.43
C ASP A 139 -1.89 24.15 13.71
N HIS A 140 -3.21 23.95 13.74
CA HIS A 140 -3.81 22.62 13.93
C HIS A 140 -3.51 21.66 12.77
N VAL A 141 -3.50 22.17 11.53
CA VAL A 141 -3.11 21.41 10.33
C VAL A 141 -1.67 20.95 10.45
N VAL A 142 -0.77 21.88 10.81
CA VAL A 142 0.67 21.60 10.95
C VAL A 142 0.91 20.58 12.05
N ASP A 143 0.28 20.74 13.21
CA ASP A 143 0.39 19.79 14.31
C ASP A 143 -0.07 18.40 13.89
N THR A 144 -1.23 18.28 13.24
CA THR A 144 -1.72 16.99 12.75
C THR A 144 -0.80 16.37 11.70
N ALA A 145 -0.31 17.17 10.74
CA ALA A 145 0.64 16.71 9.74
C ALA A 145 1.94 16.20 10.37
N ILE A 146 2.46 16.90 11.39
CA ILE A 146 3.63 16.46 12.15
C ILE A 146 3.39 15.10 12.80
N ARG A 147 2.20 14.87 13.37
CA ARG A 147 1.85 13.58 13.97
C ARG A 147 1.82 12.47 12.91
N ILE A 148 1.15 12.68 11.78
CA ILE A 148 1.08 11.68 10.70
C ILE A 148 2.48 11.34 10.16
N LEU A 149 3.35 12.34 9.97
CA LEU A 149 4.73 12.12 9.52
C LEU A 149 5.58 11.41 10.58
N LYS A 150 5.63 11.93 11.81
CA LYS A 150 6.54 11.44 12.87
C LYS A 150 6.03 10.19 13.57
N GLU A 151 4.79 10.21 14.02
CA GLU A 151 4.20 9.09 14.78
C GLU A 151 3.67 8.01 13.84
N GLY A 152 3.14 8.41 12.67
CA GLY A 152 2.64 7.49 11.65
C GLY A 152 3.75 6.88 10.79
N GLY A 153 4.89 7.55 10.65
CA GLY A 153 5.99 7.11 9.81
C GLY A 153 5.73 7.28 8.31
N MET A 154 4.95 8.30 7.94
CA MET A 154 4.62 8.62 6.55
C MET A 154 5.65 9.58 5.92
N ASP A 155 5.80 9.53 4.60
CA ASP A 155 6.71 10.41 3.84
C ASP A 155 6.06 11.73 3.46
N ALA A 156 4.73 11.72 3.29
CA ALA A 156 3.93 12.89 2.96
C ALA A 156 2.51 12.79 3.53
N ILE A 157 1.78 13.89 3.43
CA ILE A 157 0.38 14.00 3.82
C ILE A 157 -0.49 14.37 2.62
N LYS A 158 -1.74 13.89 2.59
CA LYS A 158 -2.79 14.38 1.69
C LYS A 158 -3.81 15.18 2.49
N MET A 159 -4.21 16.33 1.96
CA MET A 159 -5.28 17.16 2.49
C MET A 159 -6.29 17.43 1.38
N GLU A 160 -7.58 17.41 1.71
CA GLU A 160 -8.65 17.75 0.78
C GLU A 160 -9.04 19.22 0.96
N GLY A 161 -9.10 19.98 -0.12
CA GLY A 161 -9.47 21.40 -0.07
C GLY A 161 -9.12 22.12 -1.37
N GLY A 162 -9.96 23.09 -1.76
CA GLY A 162 -9.76 23.90 -2.95
C GLY A 162 -9.80 25.40 -2.63
N SER A 163 -9.26 26.22 -3.53
CA SER A 163 -9.57 27.66 -3.52
C SER A 163 -11.07 27.86 -3.77
N PRO A 164 -11.71 28.87 -3.15
CA PRO A 164 -12.98 29.39 -3.64
C PRO A 164 -12.92 29.78 -5.11
#